data_AF-A0A7M7QQQ3-F1
#
_entry.id   AF-A0A7M7QQQ3-F1
#
_cell.length_a   1.000
_cell.length_b   1.000
_cell.length_c   1.000
_cell.angle_alpha   90.00
_cell.angle_beta   90.00
_cell.angle_gamma   90.00
#
_symmetry.space_group_name_H-M   'P 1'
#
loop_
_entity.id
_entity.type
_entity.pdbx_description
1 polymer ?
#
loop_
_entity_poly.entity_id
_entity_poly.type
_entity_poly.pdbx_seq_one_letter_code
_entity_poly.pdbx_strand_id
1 'polypeptide(L)'
;MGTTRTIKEKLCPSSVAAWFQKRGYAVSACHQQMMQRVEYTLDIPLLEDNFDRDEFFEWLGIFSIGGNLVNEDREAEYVSSYKNSNPKMEVGQVQYLQFTGFLTRQKIEKIFNMLREYATANNETLPWCSLDVQGFADSPVSWGLKEHNFYTDGDNSYTIVLRPCDHGYILRKSLSSNNKPKITQ
;
A
#
# COMPACT_ATOMS: atom_id res chain seq x y z
N MET A 1 2.11 -4.22 -24.04
CA MET A 1 3.33 -4.21 -24.89
C MET A 1 4.14 -2.98 -24.53
N GLY A 2 5.19 -3.13 -23.71
CA GLY A 2 6.07 -2.04 -23.32
C GLY A 2 7.16 -1.83 -24.35
N THR A 3 7.26 -0.63 -24.90
CA THR A 3 8.28 -0.25 -25.87
C THR A 3 9.65 -0.21 -25.19
N THR A 4 10.49 -1.23 -25.40
CA THR A 4 11.88 -1.24 -24.95
C THR A 4 12.69 -0.26 -25.80
N ARG A 5 12.75 1.01 -25.39
CA ARG A 5 13.69 1.97 -25.97
C ARG A 5 15.09 1.62 -25.50
N THR A 6 15.91 1.04 -26.38
CA THR A 6 17.35 0.85 -26.16
C THR A 6 18.07 2.19 -26.33
N ILE A 7 17.91 3.10 -25.37
CA ILE A 7 18.75 4.29 -25.30
C ILE A 7 20.11 3.82 -24.76
N LYS A 8 21.17 3.95 -25.56
CA LYS A 8 22.56 3.87 -25.05
C LYS A 8 22.80 5.07 -24.13
N GLU A 9 22.20 5.06 -22.94
CA GLU A 9 22.56 5.99 -21.89
C GLU A 9 24.02 5.75 -21.53
N LYS A 10 24.77 6.84 -21.40
CA LYS A 10 26.19 6.83 -21.03
C LYS A 10 26.28 6.35 -19.59
N LEU A 11 26.38 5.04 -19.40
CA LEU A 11 26.40 4.40 -18.08
C LEU A 11 27.59 4.89 -17.27
N CYS A 12 27.32 5.32 -16.03
CA CYS A 12 28.37 5.69 -15.09
C CYS A 12 29.31 4.48 -14.88
N PRO A 13 30.63 4.63 -15.06
CA PRO A 13 31.58 3.51 -14.99
C PRO A 13 31.63 2.79 -13.64
N SER A 14 31.23 3.46 -12.55
CA SER A 14 31.15 2.93 -11.19
C SER A 14 29.75 2.44 -10.80
N SER A 15 28.78 2.46 -11.72
CA SER A 15 27.43 1.95 -11.45
C SER A 15 27.41 0.43 -11.31
N VAL A 16 26.46 -0.07 -10.52
CA VAL A 16 26.14 -1.51 -10.44
C VAL A 16 25.86 -2.06 -11.85
N ALA A 17 25.19 -1.29 -12.70
CA ALA A 17 24.90 -1.66 -14.08
C ALA A 17 26.17 -1.89 -14.92
N ALA A 18 27.17 -1.01 -14.82
CA ALA A 18 28.44 -1.18 -15.52
C ALA A 18 29.20 -2.43 -15.06
N TRP A 19 29.11 -2.79 -13.77
CA TRP A 19 29.73 -4.00 -13.23
C TRP A 19 29.15 -5.28 -13.83
N PHE A 20 27.82 -5.34 -13.99
CA PHE A 20 27.12 -6.47 -14.60
C PHE A 20 27.33 -6.55 -16.11
N GLN A 21 27.29 -5.42 -16.83
CA GLN A 21 27.55 -5.39 -18.26
C GLN A 21 28.95 -5.88 -18.63
N LYS A 22 29.98 -5.51 -17.85
CA LYS A 22 31.36 -6.00 -18.03
C LYS A 22 31.47 -7.53 -17.96
N ARG A 23 30.48 -8.22 -17.37
CA ARG A 23 30.42 -9.68 -17.24
C ARG A 23 29.47 -10.33 -18.24
N GLY A 24 29.00 -9.58 -19.24
CA GLY A 24 28.12 -10.10 -20.28
C GLY A 24 26.65 -10.22 -19.89
N TYR A 25 26.24 -9.70 -18.73
CA TYR A 25 24.82 -9.67 -18.36
C TYR A 25 24.08 -8.55 -19.09
N ALA A 26 22.88 -8.85 -19.58
CA ALA A 26 21.94 -7.83 -20.05
C ALA A 26 21.41 -7.05 -18.84
N VAL A 27 21.51 -5.72 -18.89
CA VAL A 27 21.07 -4.84 -17.80
C VAL A 27 20.19 -3.74 -18.35
N SER A 28 19.07 -3.49 -17.68
CA SER A 28 18.18 -2.35 -17.91
C SER A 28 18.06 -1.51 -16.65
N ALA A 29 18.16 -0.19 -16.79
CA ALA A 29 17.75 0.72 -15.74
C ALA A 29 16.21 0.73 -15.66
N CYS A 30 15.68 0.52 -14.46
CA CYS A 30 14.25 0.52 -14.19
C CYS A 30 13.91 1.66 -13.23
N HIS A 31 12.74 2.26 -13.42
CA HIS A 31 12.23 3.34 -12.59
C HIS A 31 10.95 2.88 -11.91
N GLN A 32 10.69 3.40 -10.71
CA GLN A 32 9.41 3.16 -10.04
C GLN A 32 8.30 3.81 -10.87
N GLN A 33 7.20 3.11 -11.03
CA GLN A 33 5.99 3.61 -11.66
C GLN A 33 5.12 4.29 -10.58
N MET A 34 4.45 5.37 -10.96
CA MET A 34 3.53 6.09 -10.08
C MET A 34 2.16 6.17 -10.76
N MET A 35 1.13 5.88 -9.98
CA MET A 35 -0.27 6.10 -10.33
C MET A 35 -0.87 7.02 -9.27
N GLN A 36 -1.69 7.96 -9.72
CA GLN A 36 -2.50 8.81 -8.88
C GLN A 36 -3.96 8.70 -9.28
N ARG A 37 -4.83 8.64 -8.29
CA ARG A 37 -6.28 8.73 -8.46
C ARG A 37 -6.84 9.72 -7.45
N VAL A 38 -7.86 10.43 -7.86
CA VAL A 38 -8.61 11.36 -7.03
C VAL A 38 -10.07 10.99 -7.13
N GLU A 39 -10.69 10.73 -5.99
CA GLU A 39 -12.14 10.56 -5.89
C GLU A 39 -12.74 11.80 -5.25
N TYR A 40 -13.91 12.22 -5.73
CA TYR A 40 -14.61 13.41 -5.25
C TYR A 40 -15.93 13.00 -4.59
N THR A 41 -16.36 13.78 -3.60
CA THR A 41 -17.65 13.59 -2.90
C THR A 41 -17.82 12.13 -2.45
N LEU A 42 -16.90 11.68 -1.59
CA LEU A 42 -16.85 10.30 -1.12
C LEU A 42 -17.12 10.23 0.38
N ASP A 43 -17.97 9.28 0.77
CA ASP A 43 -18.13 8.90 2.17
C ASP A 43 -16.96 8.05 2.64
N ILE A 44 -16.18 8.59 3.57
CA ILE A 44 -15.08 7.89 4.21
C ILE A 44 -15.44 7.42 5.63
N PRO A 45 -14.91 6.28 6.11
CA PRO A 45 -15.16 5.82 7.47
C PRO A 45 -14.55 6.76 8.51
N LEU A 46 -15.26 6.98 9.61
CA LEU A 46 -14.77 7.69 10.79
C LEU A 46 -14.08 6.72 11.75
N LEU A 47 -12.92 7.13 12.27
CA LEU A 47 -12.08 6.32 13.16
C LEU A 47 -12.30 6.68 14.63
N GLU A 48 -13.54 6.54 15.09
CA GLU A 48 -13.95 6.73 16.49
C GLU A 48 -13.41 5.60 17.39
N ASP A 49 -13.56 5.70 18.72
CA ASP A 49 -12.92 4.74 19.64
C ASP A 49 -13.38 3.28 19.49
N ASN A 50 -14.58 3.04 18.94
CA ASN A 50 -15.19 1.70 18.81
C ASN A 50 -15.54 1.33 17.36
N PHE A 51 -14.86 1.91 16.36
CA PHE A 51 -15.09 1.55 14.96
C PHE A 51 -14.69 0.09 14.68
N ASP A 52 -15.38 -0.54 13.74
CA ASP A 52 -15.03 -1.87 13.24
C ASP A 52 -13.79 -1.76 12.34
N ARG A 53 -12.67 -2.27 12.85
CA ARG A 53 -11.39 -2.25 12.16
C ARG A 53 -11.41 -3.09 10.90
N ASP A 54 -12.04 -4.25 10.93
CA ASP A 54 -12.03 -5.16 9.79
C ASP A 54 -12.84 -4.57 8.64
N GLU A 55 -14.01 -4.00 8.93
CA GLU A 55 -14.80 -3.27 7.93
C GLU A 55 -14.07 -2.04 7.37
N PHE A 56 -13.33 -1.31 8.22
CA PHE A 56 -12.51 -0.18 7.76
C PHE A 56 -11.40 -0.64 6.82
N PHE A 57 -10.68 -1.71 7.15
CA PHE A 57 -9.62 -2.20 6.28
C PHE A 57 -10.16 -2.88 5.01
N GLU A 58 -11.36 -3.47 5.07
CA GLU A 58 -12.07 -3.93 3.87
C GLU A 58 -12.45 -2.76 2.98
N TRP A 59 -13.01 -1.68 3.54
CA TRP A 59 -13.27 -0.43 2.83
C TRP A 59 -12.01 0.10 2.14
N LEU A 60 -10.90 0.15 2.87
CA LEU A 60 -9.62 0.64 2.35
C LEU A 60 -9.10 -0.23 1.22
N GLY A 61 -9.29 -1.55 1.31
CA GLY A 61 -8.95 -2.50 0.25
C GLY A 61 -9.77 -2.26 -1.01
N ILE A 62 -11.10 -2.16 -0.88
CA ILE A 62 -12.01 -1.90 -2.00
C ILE A 62 -11.69 -0.54 -2.63
N PHE A 63 -11.52 0.50 -1.83
CA PHE A 63 -11.09 1.82 -2.31
C PHE A 63 -9.79 1.72 -3.09
N SER A 64 -8.77 1.04 -2.56
CA SER A 64 -7.44 0.94 -3.18
C SER A 64 -7.50 0.35 -4.59
N ILE A 65 -8.31 -0.70 -4.79
CA ILE A 65 -8.47 -1.34 -6.12
C ILE A 65 -9.43 -0.58 -7.05
N GLY A 66 -10.04 0.53 -6.61
CA GLY A 66 -11.06 1.24 -7.37
C GLY A 66 -12.37 0.47 -7.48
N GLY A 67 -12.67 -0.37 -6.49
CA GLY A 67 -13.92 -1.10 -6.41
C GLY A 67 -15.08 -0.17 -6.06
N ASN A 68 -16.30 -0.63 -6.35
CA ASN A 68 -17.50 0.15 -6.07
C ASN A 68 -17.81 0.18 -4.56
N LEU A 69 -17.72 1.37 -3.96
CA LEU A 69 -18.01 1.62 -2.55
C LEU A 69 -19.47 2.00 -2.30
N VAL A 70 -20.21 2.35 -3.35
CA VAL A 70 -21.60 2.77 -3.26
C VAL A 70 -22.49 1.68 -3.81
N ASN A 71 -23.43 1.23 -2.98
CA ASN A 71 -24.52 0.39 -3.42
C ASN A 71 -25.71 1.24 -3.80
N GLU A 72 -25.62 1.91 -4.95
CA GLU A 72 -26.76 2.58 -5.55
C GLU A 72 -27.66 1.55 -6.22
N ASP A 73 -28.86 1.42 -5.66
CA ASP A 73 -30.05 0.75 -6.17
C ASP A 73 -30.05 -0.76 -6.45
N ARG A 74 -31.11 -1.39 -5.92
CA ARG A 74 -31.43 -2.82 -5.96
C ARG A 74 -31.82 -3.33 -7.36
N GLU A 75 -31.63 -2.52 -8.41
CA GLU A 75 -32.03 -2.83 -9.79
C GLU A 75 -30.85 -3.10 -10.74
N ALA A 76 -29.60 -2.96 -10.29
CA ALA A 76 -28.47 -3.45 -11.08
C ALA A 76 -28.39 -4.99 -11.06
N GLU A 77 -28.10 -5.61 -12.20
CA GLU A 77 -27.96 -7.08 -12.30
C GLU A 77 -26.78 -7.62 -11.48
N TYR A 78 -25.79 -6.75 -11.17
CA TYR A 78 -24.62 -7.04 -10.35
C TYR A 78 -24.38 -5.94 -9.32
N VAL A 79 -25.14 -5.96 -8.22
CA VAL A 79 -24.92 -5.08 -7.05
C VAL A 79 -23.84 -5.69 -6.15
N SER A 80 -22.89 -4.88 -5.68
CA SER A 80 -21.93 -5.32 -4.67
C SER A 80 -22.67 -5.70 -3.39
N SER A 81 -22.34 -6.80 -2.72
CA SER A 81 -22.93 -7.07 -1.40
C SER A 81 -22.27 -6.26 -0.29
N TYR A 82 -21.22 -5.50 -0.61
CA TYR A 82 -20.42 -4.76 0.37
C TYR A 82 -21.25 -3.72 1.12
N LYS A 83 -21.19 -3.76 2.44
CA LYS A 83 -21.81 -2.77 3.31
C LYS A 83 -20.79 -2.40 4.37
N ASN A 84 -20.47 -1.12 4.46
CA ASN A 84 -19.70 -0.59 5.57
C ASN A 84 -20.67 -0.07 6.64
N SER A 85 -20.60 -0.61 7.84
CA SER A 85 -21.43 -0.22 8.98
C SER A 85 -20.79 0.86 9.84
N ASN A 86 -19.51 1.17 9.64
CA ASN A 86 -18.84 2.27 10.33
C ASN A 86 -19.53 3.61 10.07
N PRO A 87 -19.54 4.52 11.05
CA PRO A 87 -19.94 5.92 10.84
C PRO A 87 -19.12 6.53 9.70
N LYS A 88 -19.75 7.41 8.93
CA LYS A 88 -19.15 7.99 7.71
C LYS A 88 -19.13 9.51 7.77
N MET A 89 -18.19 10.09 7.04
CA MET A 89 -18.10 11.52 6.79
C MET A 89 -17.91 11.74 5.28
N GLU A 90 -18.73 12.62 4.71
CA GLU A 90 -18.53 13.06 3.34
C GLU A 90 -17.30 13.98 3.28
N VAL A 91 -16.39 13.70 2.36
CA VAL A 91 -15.26 14.58 2.06
C VAL A 91 -15.27 14.99 0.59
N GLY A 92 -14.84 16.23 0.33
CA GLY A 92 -14.81 16.77 -1.03
C GLY A 92 -13.81 16.04 -1.94
N GLN A 93 -12.69 15.56 -1.39
CA GLN A 93 -11.65 14.89 -2.16
C GLN A 93 -10.91 13.84 -1.33
N VAL A 94 -10.67 12.67 -1.92
CA VAL A 94 -9.74 11.65 -1.42
C VAL A 94 -8.64 11.42 -2.45
N GLN A 95 -7.38 11.53 -2.03
CA GLN A 95 -6.23 11.30 -2.88
C GLN A 95 -5.64 9.90 -2.64
N TYR A 96 -5.44 9.17 -3.73
CA TYR A 96 -4.79 7.87 -3.75
C TYR A 96 -3.50 7.95 -4.58
N LEU A 97 -2.38 7.53 -3.99
CA LEU A 97 -1.08 7.47 -4.64
C LEU A 97 -0.52 6.06 -4.52
N GLN A 98 -0.14 5.46 -5.65
CA GLN A 98 0.45 4.15 -5.71
C GLN A 98 1.81 4.21 -6.39
N PHE A 99 2.83 3.64 -5.73
CA PHE A 99 4.17 3.49 -6.28
C PHE A 99 4.47 2.01 -6.45
N THR A 100 4.84 1.61 -7.67
CA THR A 100 5.14 0.21 -8.01
C THR A 100 6.58 0.07 -8.49
N GLY A 101 7.26 -0.98 -8.02
CA GLY A 101 8.63 -1.31 -8.39
C GLY A 101 9.49 -1.58 -7.16
N PHE A 102 10.81 -1.44 -7.30
CA PHE A 102 11.73 -1.71 -6.20
C PHE A 102 11.91 -0.47 -5.30
N LEU A 103 11.24 -0.45 -4.15
CA LEU A 103 11.43 0.59 -3.13
C LEU A 103 12.31 0.05 -2.00
N THR A 104 13.36 0.79 -1.65
CA THR A 104 14.20 0.42 -0.50
C THR A 104 13.54 0.82 0.80
N ARG A 105 13.90 0.14 1.90
CA ARG A 105 13.47 0.49 3.26
C ARG A 105 13.65 1.98 3.57
N GLN A 106 14.79 2.56 3.20
CA GLN A 106 15.06 3.99 3.45
C GLN A 106 14.12 4.90 2.65
N LYS A 107 13.71 4.50 1.43
CA LYS A 107 12.71 5.26 0.67
C LYS A 107 11.34 5.19 1.33
N ILE A 108 10.94 4.02 1.82
CA ILE A 108 9.67 3.85 2.54
C ILE A 108 9.65 4.65 3.84
N GLU A 109 10.75 4.64 4.61
CA GLU A 109 10.89 5.49 5.82
C GLU A 109 10.76 6.98 5.49
N LYS A 110 11.35 7.44 4.39
CA LYS A 110 11.19 8.83 3.93
C LYS A 110 9.74 9.15 3.58
N ILE A 111 9.06 8.27 2.85
CA ILE A 111 7.63 8.43 2.52
C ILE A 111 6.79 8.51 3.79
N PHE A 112 7.02 7.61 4.74
CA PHE A 112 6.33 7.62 6.02
C PHE A 112 6.54 8.92 6.79
N ASN A 113 7.78 9.41 6.88
CA ASN A 113 8.07 10.67 7.58
C ASN A 113 7.39 11.86 6.91
N MET A 114 7.43 11.95 5.56
CA MET A 114 6.72 12.99 4.83
C MET A 114 5.20 12.93 5.05
N LEU A 115 4.62 11.73 5.06
CA LEU A 115 3.18 11.55 5.32
C LEU A 115 2.83 11.98 6.76
N ARG A 116 3.68 11.67 7.73
CA ARG A 116 3.51 12.08 9.12
C ARG A 116 3.63 13.59 9.31
N GLU A 117 4.58 14.23 8.64
CA GLU A 117 4.72 15.70 8.65
C GLU A 117 3.48 16.35 8.04
N TYR A 118 3.00 15.84 6.90
CA TYR A 118 1.75 16.28 6.28
C TYR A 118 0.54 16.11 7.21
N ALA A 119 0.41 14.94 7.84
CA ALA A 119 -0.66 14.64 8.78
C ALA A 119 -0.67 15.61 9.98
N THR A 120 0.50 15.85 10.56
CA THR A 120 0.67 16.80 11.66
C THR A 120 0.30 18.22 11.25
N ALA A 121 0.73 18.65 10.06
CA ALA A 121 0.48 19.99 9.56
C ALA A 121 -1.00 20.27 9.22
N ASN A 122 -1.80 19.22 9.01
CA ASN A 122 -3.21 19.31 8.62
C ASN A 122 -4.14 18.67 9.67
N ASN A 123 -3.75 18.67 10.95
CA ASN A 123 -4.46 17.93 11.99
C ASN A 123 -5.90 18.41 12.27
N GLU A 124 -6.23 19.65 11.91
CA GLU A 124 -7.58 20.21 12.06
C GLU A 124 -8.54 19.78 10.93
N THR A 125 -8.01 19.43 9.75
CA THR A 125 -8.81 19.21 8.53
C THR A 125 -8.72 17.78 8.00
N LEU A 126 -7.63 17.06 8.29
CA LEU A 126 -7.38 15.71 7.81
C LEU A 126 -7.93 14.69 8.83
N PRO A 127 -9.00 13.93 8.50
CA PRO A 127 -9.58 12.95 9.43
C PRO A 127 -8.59 11.81 9.73
N TRP A 128 -7.96 11.30 8.69
CA TRP A 128 -6.89 10.31 8.75
C TRP A 128 -6.18 10.22 7.39
N CYS A 129 -4.99 9.60 7.39
CA CYS A 129 -4.33 9.17 6.16
C CYS A 129 -3.68 7.81 6.36
N SER A 130 -3.47 7.07 5.27
CA SER A 130 -2.94 5.71 5.32
C SER A 130 -1.76 5.50 4.40
N LEU A 131 -0.79 4.70 4.85
CA LEU A 131 0.30 4.15 4.05
C LEU A 131 0.18 2.63 4.07
N ASP A 132 -0.12 2.04 2.91
CA ASP A 132 -0.06 0.60 2.71
C ASP A 132 1.23 0.22 1.97
N VAL A 133 1.90 -0.84 2.44
CA VAL A 133 3.12 -1.35 1.82
C VAL A 133 2.97 -2.85 1.62
N GLN A 134 2.88 -3.26 0.35
CA GLN A 134 2.92 -4.64 -0.07
C GLN A 134 4.36 -5.05 -0.41
N GLY A 135 4.79 -6.18 0.16
CA GLY A 135 6.07 -6.81 -0.15
C GLY A 135 6.01 -7.65 -1.43
N PHE A 136 7.06 -8.42 -1.66
CA PHE A 136 7.16 -9.33 -2.79
C PHE A 136 6.73 -10.74 -2.37
N ALA A 137 5.85 -11.37 -3.17
CA ALA A 137 5.41 -12.76 -2.98
C ALA A 137 6.57 -13.75 -2.96
N ASP A 138 7.58 -13.51 -3.80
CA ASP A 138 8.74 -14.35 -4.06
C ASP A 138 9.96 -13.99 -3.18
N SER A 139 9.77 -13.22 -2.11
CA SER A 139 10.85 -12.94 -1.16
C SER A 139 11.20 -14.22 -0.38
N PRO A 140 12.45 -14.73 -0.40
CA PRO A 140 12.77 -16.00 0.27
C PRO A 140 12.75 -15.87 1.81
N VAL A 141 13.19 -14.72 2.33
CA VAL A 141 13.26 -14.42 3.75
C VAL A 141 12.85 -12.96 3.96
N SER A 142 11.93 -12.72 4.89
CA SER A 142 11.58 -11.35 5.31
C SER A 142 11.45 -11.26 6.84
N TRP A 143 10.61 -10.35 7.33
CA TRP A 143 10.20 -10.11 8.72
C TRP A 143 10.86 -11.01 9.77
N GLY A 144 11.92 -10.48 10.40
CA GLY A 144 12.60 -11.17 11.50
C GLY A 144 13.42 -12.39 11.07
N LEU A 145 13.93 -12.39 9.83
CA LEU A 145 14.69 -13.49 9.23
C LEU A 145 13.88 -14.79 9.11
N LYS A 146 12.56 -14.67 8.92
CA LYS A 146 11.67 -15.82 8.75
C LYS A 146 11.45 -16.11 7.27
N GLU A 147 11.48 -17.39 6.94
CA GLU A 147 11.23 -17.89 5.59
C GLU A 147 9.79 -17.57 5.15
N HIS A 148 9.64 -17.21 3.88
CA HIS A 148 8.32 -17.10 3.27
C HIS A 148 7.75 -18.47 2.92
N ASN A 149 6.44 -18.63 3.03
CA ASN A 149 5.76 -19.81 2.54
C ASN A 149 5.58 -19.68 1.03
N PHE A 150 6.31 -20.49 0.27
CA PHE A 150 6.22 -20.52 -1.20
C PHE A 150 4.90 -21.13 -1.71
N TYR A 151 4.29 -22.06 -0.96
CA TYR A 151 3.20 -22.91 -1.47
C TYR A 151 1.77 -22.40 -1.21
N THR A 152 1.57 -21.41 -0.33
CA THR A 152 0.22 -21.05 0.17
C THR A 152 -0.04 -19.54 0.24
N ASP A 153 0.73 -18.76 -0.52
CA ASP A 153 0.85 -17.30 -0.44
C ASP A 153 1.88 -16.82 0.62
N GLY A 154 2.84 -16.04 0.15
CA GLY A 154 3.96 -15.49 0.92
C GLY A 154 3.87 -13.97 1.08
N ASP A 155 2.81 -13.34 0.57
CA ASP A 155 2.67 -11.89 0.61
C ASP A 155 2.68 -11.38 2.06
N ASN A 156 3.60 -10.47 2.32
CA ASN A 156 3.64 -9.73 3.56
C ASN A 156 3.30 -8.28 3.25
N SER A 157 2.28 -7.76 3.90
CA SER A 157 1.94 -6.35 3.82
C SER A 157 1.73 -5.75 5.20
N TYR A 158 1.84 -4.43 5.27
CA TYR A 158 1.47 -3.69 6.45
C TYR A 158 0.86 -2.36 6.07
N THR A 159 -0.16 -1.98 6.82
CA THR A 159 -0.88 -0.73 6.65
C THR A 159 -0.72 0.09 7.92
N ILE A 160 -0.28 1.32 7.77
CA ILE A 160 -0.21 2.31 8.86
C ILE A 160 -1.27 3.36 8.58
N VAL A 161 -2.17 3.58 9.51
CA VAL A 161 -3.16 4.66 9.47
C VAL A 161 -2.79 5.67 10.53
N LEU A 162 -2.60 6.92 10.14
CA LEU A 162 -2.33 8.04 11.03
C LEU A 162 -3.63 8.76 11.34
N ARG A 163 -3.87 9.04 12.62
CA ARG A 163 -4.98 9.86 13.10
C ARG A 163 -4.41 11.18 13.63
N PRO A 164 -4.52 12.26 12.85
CA PRO A 164 -3.93 13.54 13.24
C PRO A 164 -4.55 14.15 14.50
N CYS A 165 -5.86 13.97 14.68
CA CYS A 165 -6.65 14.61 15.74
C CYS A 165 -6.23 14.21 17.17
N ASP A 166 -5.78 12.96 17.36
CA ASP A 166 -5.38 12.41 18.66
C ASP A 166 -3.91 11.96 18.70
N HIS A 167 -3.14 12.28 17.65
CA HIS A 167 -1.77 11.81 17.44
C HIS A 167 -1.62 10.28 17.48
N GLY A 168 -2.71 9.54 17.27
CA GLY A 168 -2.75 8.09 17.26
C GLY A 168 -2.30 7.49 15.93
N TYR A 169 -1.99 6.20 15.96
CA TYR A 169 -1.81 5.41 14.76
C TYR A 169 -2.38 4.01 14.92
N ILE A 170 -2.77 3.42 13.80
CA ILE A 170 -3.24 2.04 13.71
C ILE A 170 -2.29 1.29 12.78
N LEU A 171 -1.79 0.15 13.23
CA LEU A 171 -0.90 -0.71 12.46
C LEU A 171 -1.59 -2.06 12.22
N ARG A 172 -1.84 -2.38 10.96
CA ARG A 172 -2.24 -3.72 10.53
C ARG A 172 -1.06 -4.39 9.86
N LYS A 173 -0.83 -5.65 10.19
CA LYS A 173 0.14 -6.51 9.51
C LYS A 173 -0.60 -7.69 8.94
N SER A 174 -0.41 -7.96 7.66
CA SER A 174 -0.88 -9.17 7.00
C SER A 174 0.35 -10.01 6.72
N LEU A 175 0.52 -11.07 7.52
CA LEU A 175 1.70 -11.93 7.45
C LEU A 175 1.27 -13.35 7.04
N SER A 176 1.29 -13.64 5.74
CA SER A 176 0.86 -14.96 5.22
C SER A 176 1.78 -16.10 5.68
N SER A 177 3.05 -15.83 6.00
CA SER A 177 4.02 -16.88 6.40
C SER A 177 4.24 -17.06 7.91
N ASN A 178 3.88 -16.10 8.75
CA ASN A 178 4.40 -16.00 10.12
C ASN A 178 3.41 -16.31 11.26
N ASN A 179 2.19 -16.75 10.93
CA ASN A 179 1.11 -16.96 11.90
C ASN A 179 0.93 -18.41 12.40
N LYS A 180 1.81 -19.36 12.06
CA LYS A 180 1.68 -20.71 12.61
C LYS A 180 1.97 -20.69 14.12
N PRO A 181 1.04 -21.10 15.00
CA PRO A 181 1.38 -21.36 16.39
C PRO A 181 2.51 -22.40 16.40
N LYS A 182 3.52 -22.19 17.24
CA LYS A 182 4.53 -23.22 17.48
C LYS A 182 3.79 -24.42 18.04
N ILE A 183 3.58 -25.45 17.22
CA ILE A 183 3.21 -26.77 17.72
C ILE A 183 4.45 -27.25 18.46
N THR A 184 4.48 -27.05 19.77
CA THR A 184 5.43 -27.72 20.65
C THR A 184 5.14 -29.22 20.56
N GLN A 185 6.08 -29.97 19.96
CA GLN A 185 6.17 -31.42 20.10
C GLN A 185 6.66 -31.78 21.51
#